data_AF-A0A4R7VGT2-F1
#
_entry.id   AF-A0A4R7VGT2-F1
#
_cell.length_a   1.000
_cell.length_b   1.000
_cell.length_c   1.000
_cell.angle_alpha   90.00
_cell.angle_beta   90.00
_cell.angle_gamma   90.00
#
_symmetry.space_group_name_H-M   'P 1'
#
loop_
_entity.id
_entity.type
_entity.pdbx_description
1 polymer ?
#
loop_
_entity_poly.entity_id
_entity_poly.type
_entity_poly.pdbx_seq_one_letter_code
_entity_poly.pdbx_strand_id
1 'polypeptide(L)'
;MFEKDLSIQHFEVKFDSSAADRRRTLYANGRMQIRVLVRVSAADAQGNEVSLYGHPALQTLQLISYNDGMPLEGSWTSSREENRYAHDMSGREASITPLIPAADNRLSDPSETIQVFEFWVSSKRVGSLQIAAEITLEGKRYRSNGQNGYDSSVSLDAVAPKRYPAASFLFGGVRSVEQKSSYDRLEQFSLSLFSEGRVIHLLDWSSDQVKYDPDYAGEFFFSGNLDDGVKNLRTYFGFIAPVYGETVTVKTHYGSRTLPQETGRISILVYASAEPANKPARTETFELKVFDEFGTDHRLRINSNTALRNFFIS
;
A
#
# COMPACT_ATOMS: atom_id res chain seq x y z
N MET A 1 -39.98 -8.70 3.12
CA MET A 1 -40.62 -8.04 1.95
C MET A 1 -40.26 -6.57 2.08
N PHE A 2 -39.56 -6.00 1.12
CA PHE A 2 -39.19 -4.58 1.18
C PHE A 2 -40.43 -3.71 0.93
N GLU A 3 -40.47 -2.54 1.55
CA GLU A 3 -41.47 -1.51 1.26
C GLU A 3 -41.46 -1.17 -0.23
N LYS A 4 -42.64 -0.87 -0.77
CA LYS A 4 -42.84 -0.42 -2.15
C LYS A 4 -42.98 1.09 -2.14
N ASP A 5 -42.56 1.73 -3.23
CA ASP A 5 -42.66 3.17 -3.46
C ASP A 5 -41.70 3.98 -2.58
N LEU A 6 -40.44 3.54 -2.55
CA LEU A 6 -39.37 4.23 -1.84
C LEU A 6 -38.74 5.32 -2.71
N SER A 7 -38.39 6.44 -2.07
CA SER A 7 -37.61 7.51 -2.71
C SER A 7 -36.38 7.86 -1.88
N ILE A 8 -35.32 8.35 -2.53
CA ILE A 8 -34.16 8.83 -1.80
C ILE A 8 -34.52 10.15 -1.11
N GLN A 9 -34.21 10.29 0.17
CA GLN A 9 -34.50 11.51 0.95
C GLN A 9 -33.21 12.32 1.17
N HIS A 10 -32.14 11.65 1.59
CA HIS A 10 -30.82 12.23 1.77
C HIS A 10 -29.83 11.55 0.83
N PHE A 11 -29.03 12.34 0.11
CA PHE A 11 -27.93 11.80 -0.68
C PHE A 11 -26.73 12.74 -0.69
N GLU A 12 -25.71 12.37 0.07
CA GLU A 12 -24.56 13.23 0.35
C GLU A 12 -23.25 12.48 0.10
N VAL A 13 -22.29 13.19 -0.48
CA VAL A 13 -20.92 12.75 -0.70
C VAL A 13 -19.98 13.72 0.01
N LYS A 14 -19.12 13.21 0.88
CA LYS A 14 -18.21 14.01 1.71
C LYS A 14 -16.90 13.28 2.03
N PHE A 15 -15.92 14.01 2.54
CA PHE A 15 -14.76 13.41 3.22
C PHE A 15 -15.08 13.09 4.68
N ASP A 16 -14.17 12.41 5.36
CA ASP A 16 -14.24 12.11 6.79
C ASP A 16 -13.91 13.29 7.71
N SER A 17 -13.30 14.34 7.17
CA SER A 17 -13.07 15.61 7.87
C SER A 17 -14.33 16.50 7.88
N SER A 18 -14.19 17.73 8.40
CA SER A 18 -15.32 18.66 8.58
C SER A 18 -16.12 18.85 7.29
N ALA A 19 -17.42 19.15 7.41
CA ALA A 19 -18.31 19.36 6.25
C ALA A 19 -17.87 20.50 5.29
N ALA A 20 -16.93 21.35 5.72
CA ALA A 20 -16.34 22.40 4.90
C ALA A 20 -15.24 21.88 3.95
N ASP A 21 -14.59 20.76 4.29
CA ASP A 21 -13.57 20.16 3.43
C ASP A 21 -14.24 19.46 2.25
N ARG A 22 -14.20 20.14 1.10
CA ARG A 22 -14.70 19.60 -0.18
C ARG A 22 -13.58 19.30 -1.17
N ARG A 23 -12.33 19.47 -0.77
CA ARG A 23 -11.17 19.28 -1.65
C ARG A 23 -10.03 18.57 -0.94
N ARG A 24 -9.45 17.54 -1.56
CA ARG A 24 -8.24 16.84 -1.10
C ARG A 24 -7.28 16.56 -2.25
N THR A 25 -6.05 16.24 -1.90
CA THR A 25 -4.96 15.95 -2.84
C THR A 25 -4.42 14.55 -2.60
N LEU A 26 -4.05 13.85 -3.67
CA LEU A 26 -3.35 12.56 -3.63
C LEU A 26 -2.26 12.49 -4.70
N TYR A 27 -1.35 11.52 -4.59
CA TYR A 27 -0.42 11.20 -5.65
C TYR A 27 -1.07 10.34 -6.74
N ALA A 28 -0.78 10.69 -8.00
CA ALA A 28 -1.22 9.98 -9.20
C ALA A 28 -0.41 8.68 -9.45
N ASN A 29 -0.28 7.81 -8.45
CA ASN A 29 0.49 6.55 -8.54
C ASN A 29 -0.40 5.29 -8.61
N GLY A 30 -1.74 5.46 -8.57
CA GLY A 30 -2.74 4.40 -8.59
C GLY A 30 -2.85 3.59 -7.29
N ARG A 31 -2.02 3.88 -6.28
CA ARG A 31 -1.96 3.19 -5.00
C ARG A 31 -2.44 4.07 -3.85
N MET A 32 -2.04 5.32 -3.78
CA MET A 32 -2.58 6.25 -2.80
C MET A 32 -4.10 6.35 -2.97
N GLN A 33 -4.83 6.21 -1.89
CA GLN A 33 -6.29 6.27 -1.87
C GLN A 33 -6.76 7.38 -0.93
N ILE A 34 -7.84 8.07 -1.31
CA ILE A 34 -8.55 9.01 -0.43
C ILE A 34 -9.90 8.42 -0.09
N ARG A 35 -10.22 8.41 1.20
CA ARG A 35 -11.52 8.00 1.73
C ARG A 35 -12.61 8.97 1.30
N VAL A 36 -13.71 8.45 0.76
CA VAL A 36 -14.91 9.19 0.39
C VAL A 36 -16.11 8.49 1.04
N LEU A 37 -16.91 9.27 1.76
CA LEU A 37 -18.10 8.78 2.44
C LEU A 37 -19.34 9.17 1.65
N VAL A 38 -20.26 8.21 1.50
CA VAL A 38 -21.57 8.40 0.89
C VAL A 38 -22.63 8.12 1.94
N ARG A 39 -23.50 9.10 2.19
CA ARG A 39 -24.63 8.99 3.12
C ARG A 39 -25.92 8.95 2.33
N VAL A 40 -26.73 7.94 2.60
CA VAL A 40 -28.00 7.72 1.90
C VAL A 40 -29.09 7.34 2.88
N SER A 41 -30.25 7.97 2.77
CA SER A 41 -31.50 7.53 3.41
C SER A 41 -32.63 7.54 2.39
N ALA A 42 -33.65 6.74 2.65
CA ALA A 42 -34.87 6.74 1.87
C ALA A 42 -36.05 7.27 2.69
N ALA A 43 -37.13 7.59 2.00
CA ALA A 43 -38.43 7.83 2.59
C ALA A 43 -39.49 6.94 1.93
N ASP A 44 -40.47 6.52 2.73
CA ASP A 44 -41.66 5.82 2.25
C ASP A 44 -42.61 6.78 1.49
N ALA A 45 -43.73 6.24 1.00
CA ALA A 45 -44.74 7.02 0.27
C ALA A 45 -45.43 8.11 1.14
N GLN A 46 -45.30 8.03 2.47
CA GLN A 46 -45.82 9.00 3.43
C GLN A 46 -44.76 10.05 3.80
N GLY A 47 -43.52 9.91 3.32
CA GLY A 47 -42.40 10.80 3.62
C GLY A 47 -41.69 10.48 4.93
N ASN A 48 -41.96 9.34 5.57
CA ASN A 48 -41.23 8.92 6.75
C ASN A 48 -39.86 8.36 6.35
N GLU A 49 -38.81 8.73 7.08
CA GLU A 49 -37.48 8.17 6.82
C GLU A 49 -37.43 6.68 7.13
N VAL A 50 -36.85 5.92 6.20
CA VAL A 50 -36.68 4.47 6.32
C VAL A 50 -35.24 4.08 6.01
N SER A 51 -34.74 3.10 6.76
CA SER A 51 -33.42 2.53 6.53
C SER A 51 -33.43 1.69 5.25
N LEU A 52 -32.41 1.87 4.42
CA LEU A 52 -32.18 1.01 3.25
C LEU A 52 -31.42 -0.27 3.60
N TYR A 53 -31.17 -0.57 4.88
CA TYR A 53 -30.40 -1.75 5.28
C TYR A 53 -30.97 -3.05 4.70
N GLY A 54 -30.10 -3.87 4.12
CA GLY A 54 -30.46 -5.11 3.44
C GLY A 54 -31.16 -4.94 2.08
N HIS A 55 -31.51 -3.71 1.67
CA HIS A 55 -32.16 -3.45 0.40
C HIS A 55 -31.21 -3.65 -0.79
N PRO A 56 -31.61 -4.34 -1.89
CA PRO A 56 -30.75 -4.60 -3.05
C PRO A 56 -30.19 -3.34 -3.72
N ALA A 57 -30.89 -2.21 -3.61
CA ALA A 57 -30.41 -0.92 -4.14
C ALA A 57 -29.01 -0.54 -3.63
N LEU A 58 -28.67 -0.88 -2.38
CA LEU A 58 -27.36 -0.58 -1.81
C LEU A 58 -26.21 -1.28 -2.56
N GLN A 59 -26.48 -2.41 -3.22
CA GLN A 59 -25.47 -3.10 -4.04
C GLN A 59 -25.09 -2.28 -5.28
N THR A 60 -26.02 -1.44 -5.76
CA THR A 60 -25.83 -0.56 -6.92
C THR A 60 -25.15 0.77 -6.57
N LEU A 61 -24.92 1.05 -5.28
CA LEU A 61 -24.29 2.29 -4.85
C LEU A 61 -22.84 2.35 -5.35
N GLN A 62 -22.52 3.42 -6.07
CA GLN A 62 -21.21 3.64 -6.68
C GLN A 62 -20.85 5.12 -6.75
N LEU A 63 -19.56 5.41 -6.86
CA LEU A 63 -19.05 6.74 -7.15
C LEU A 63 -19.04 7.00 -8.67
N ILE A 64 -19.38 8.23 -9.04
CA ILE A 64 -19.41 8.70 -10.42
C ILE A 64 -18.67 10.03 -10.55
N SER A 65 -18.20 10.35 -11.75
CA SER A 65 -17.75 11.69 -12.10
C SER A 65 -18.94 12.64 -12.12
N TYR A 66 -18.80 13.80 -11.48
CA TYR A 66 -19.89 14.77 -11.33
C TYR A 66 -20.41 15.26 -12.69
N ASN A 67 -19.49 15.58 -13.61
CA ASN A 67 -19.80 16.28 -14.86
C ASN A 67 -20.47 15.40 -15.92
N ASP A 68 -19.99 14.17 -16.11
CA ASP A 68 -20.49 13.25 -17.15
C ASP A 68 -21.35 12.11 -16.58
N GLY A 69 -21.39 11.94 -15.26
CA GLY A 69 -22.14 10.88 -14.60
C GLY A 69 -21.62 9.48 -14.88
N MET A 70 -20.38 9.36 -15.36
CA MET A 70 -19.74 8.07 -15.64
C MET A 70 -19.17 7.46 -14.36
N PRO A 71 -19.29 6.13 -14.16
CA PRO A 71 -18.60 5.44 -13.07
C PRO A 71 -17.10 5.71 -13.06
N LEU A 72 -16.50 5.70 -11.87
CA LEU A 72 -15.06 5.89 -11.71
C LEU A 72 -14.29 4.63 -12.14
N GLU A 73 -14.05 4.52 -13.45
CA GLU A 73 -13.34 3.42 -14.08
C GLU A 73 -12.15 3.93 -14.93
N GLY A 74 -11.03 3.21 -14.88
CA GLY A 74 -9.84 3.52 -15.68
C GLY A 74 -8.78 4.35 -14.94
N SER A 75 -8.67 5.65 -15.29
CA SER A 75 -7.62 6.52 -14.72
C SER A 75 -7.91 6.93 -13.28
N TRP A 76 -9.17 7.16 -12.98
CA TRP A 76 -9.70 7.30 -11.63
C TRP A 76 -10.45 6.02 -11.30
N THR A 77 -10.23 5.48 -10.11
CA THR A 77 -10.88 4.24 -9.68
C THR A 77 -11.39 4.37 -8.28
N SER A 78 -12.58 3.81 -8.01
CA SER A 78 -13.11 3.65 -6.67
C SER A 78 -13.07 2.18 -6.24
N SER A 79 -12.64 1.93 -5.01
CA SER A 79 -12.65 0.63 -4.34
C SER A 79 -13.58 0.67 -3.13
N ARG A 80 -14.11 -0.48 -2.72
CA ARG A 80 -14.78 -0.65 -1.42
C ARG A 80 -13.80 -1.09 -0.32
N GLU A 81 -12.57 -1.39 -0.70
CA GLU A 81 -11.50 -1.85 0.18
C GLU A 81 -10.40 -0.79 0.30
N GLU A 82 -10.04 -0.50 1.55
CA GLU A 82 -8.88 0.28 1.95
C GLU A 82 -7.59 -0.45 1.58
N ASN A 83 -6.53 0.29 1.28
CA ASN A 83 -5.20 -0.26 1.11
C ASN A 83 -4.19 0.37 2.08
N ARG A 84 -3.01 -0.23 2.15
CA ARG A 84 -2.01 0.00 3.20
C ARG A 84 -1.33 1.39 3.17
N TYR A 85 -1.49 2.14 2.08
CA TYR A 85 -0.73 3.36 1.85
C TYR A 85 -1.40 4.54 2.56
N ALA A 86 -0.66 5.62 2.80
CA ALA A 86 -1.19 6.83 3.42
C ALA A 86 -2.41 7.38 2.66
N HIS A 87 -3.39 7.85 3.43
CA HIS A 87 -4.63 8.44 2.91
C HIS A 87 -4.63 9.97 2.92
N ASP A 88 -3.49 10.56 3.28
CA ASP A 88 -3.26 11.99 3.22
C ASP A 88 -1.83 12.31 2.72
N MET A 89 -1.60 13.56 2.37
CA MET A 89 -0.29 14.04 1.92
C MET A 89 0.71 14.22 3.07
N SER A 90 0.26 14.12 4.32
CA SER A 90 1.14 14.23 5.50
C SER A 90 1.93 12.93 5.75
N GLY A 91 1.39 11.80 5.27
CA GLY A 91 1.97 10.46 5.43
C GLY A 91 1.68 9.84 6.80
N ARG A 92 0.94 10.53 7.67
CA ARG A 92 0.73 10.11 9.07
C ARG A 92 -0.20 8.92 9.23
N GLU A 93 -1.01 8.64 8.21
CA GLU A 93 -2.04 7.57 8.23
C GLU A 93 -1.59 6.28 7.51
N ALA A 94 -0.34 6.18 7.08
CA ALA A 94 0.15 4.96 6.45
C ALA A 94 0.12 3.76 7.41
N SER A 95 -0.52 2.67 7.00
CA SER A 95 -0.55 1.45 7.82
C SER A 95 0.76 0.68 7.68
N ILE A 96 1.52 0.67 8.77
CA ILE A 96 2.79 -0.04 8.87
C ILE A 96 2.61 -1.53 9.25
N THR A 97 1.38 -1.97 9.43
CA THR A 97 0.98 -3.37 9.65
C THR A 97 0.09 -3.86 8.51
N PRO A 98 -0.02 -5.17 8.26
CA PRO A 98 -0.98 -5.70 7.29
C PRO A 98 -2.41 -5.25 7.63
N LEU A 99 -3.16 -4.81 6.62
CA LEU A 99 -4.58 -4.51 6.78
C LEU A 99 -5.40 -5.79 6.87
N ILE A 100 -6.45 -5.74 7.71
CA ILE A 100 -7.52 -6.72 7.73
C ILE A 100 -8.67 -6.12 6.93
N PRO A 101 -9.00 -6.63 5.74
CA PRO A 101 -10.11 -6.09 4.95
C PRO A 101 -11.42 -6.14 5.75
N ALA A 102 -12.17 -5.05 5.72
CA ALA A 102 -13.51 -5.03 6.28
C ALA A 102 -14.43 -5.99 5.49
N ALA A 103 -15.39 -6.61 6.18
CA ALA A 103 -16.32 -7.56 5.55
C ALA A 103 -17.28 -6.88 4.58
N ASP A 104 -17.63 -5.63 4.85
CA ASP A 104 -18.36 -4.74 3.95
C ASP A 104 -17.83 -3.30 4.11
N ASN A 105 -18.28 -2.40 3.24
CA ASN A 105 -17.90 -0.99 3.27
C ASN A 105 -18.92 -0.09 4.00
N ARG A 106 -19.82 -0.66 4.80
CA ARG A 106 -20.82 0.10 5.56
C ARG A 106 -20.24 0.47 6.93
N LEU A 107 -20.39 1.72 7.31
CA LEU A 107 -19.95 2.24 8.62
C LEU A 107 -21.10 2.41 9.61
N SER A 108 -22.33 2.60 9.11
CA SER A 108 -23.53 2.79 9.93
C SER A 108 -24.07 1.47 10.47
N ASP A 109 -24.70 1.54 11.64
CA ASP A 109 -25.48 0.43 12.18
C ASP A 109 -26.71 0.13 11.29
N PRO A 110 -27.10 -1.14 11.12
CA PRO A 110 -28.32 -1.53 10.41
C PRO A 110 -29.59 -0.78 10.84
N SER A 111 -29.69 -0.39 12.11
CA SER A 111 -30.84 0.30 12.70
C SER A 111 -30.91 1.80 12.38
N GLU A 112 -29.81 2.40 11.90
CA GLU A 112 -29.78 3.83 11.55
C GLU A 112 -30.58 4.11 10.26
N THR A 113 -31.35 5.21 10.22
CA THR A 113 -32.08 5.60 9.00
C THR A 113 -31.15 6.05 7.89
N ILE A 114 -30.08 6.76 8.26
CA ILE A 114 -29.02 7.18 7.33
C ILE A 114 -27.95 6.09 7.28
N GLN A 115 -27.85 5.45 6.12
CA GLN A 115 -26.81 4.47 5.86
C GLN A 115 -25.55 5.17 5.35
N VAL A 116 -24.39 4.84 5.91
CA VAL A 116 -23.09 5.44 5.57
C VAL A 116 -22.18 4.40 4.95
N PHE A 117 -21.69 4.68 3.75
CA PHE A 117 -20.79 3.82 3.00
C PHE A 117 -19.46 4.50 2.74
N GLU A 118 -18.41 3.71 2.85
CA GLU A 118 -17.04 4.11 2.55
C GLU A 118 -16.64 3.66 1.14
N PHE A 119 -15.91 4.53 0.46
CA PHE A 119 -15.26 4.24 -0.80
C PHE A 119 -13.85 4.82 -0.78
N TRP A 120 -12.94 4.16 -1.48
CA TRP A 120 -11.52 4.53 -1.54
C TRP A 120 -11.16 4.89 -2.97
N VAL A 121 -10.82 6.16 -3.20
CA VAL A 121 -10.59 6.69 -4.55
C VAL A 121 -9.09 6.87 -4.81
N SER A 122 -8.60 6.33 -5.91
CA SER A 122 -7.22 6.52 -6.37
C SER A 122 -7.18 7.05 -7.80
N SER A 123 -6.01 7.57 -8.20
CA SER A 123 -5.76 8.02 -9.57
C SER A 123 -4.41 7.53 -10.08
N LYS A 124 -4.37 7.15 -11.36
CA LYS A 124 -3.15 6.83 -12.12
C LYS A 124 -2.65 8.00 -12.97
N ARG A 125 -3.37 9.11 -13.01
CA ARG A 125 -3.01 10.29 -13.83
C ARG A 125 -3.14 11.60 -13.04
N VAL A 126 -2.30 12.56 -13.38
CA VAL A 126 -2.40 13.92 -12.84
C VAL A 126 -3.67 14.60 -13.36
N GLY A 127 -4.33 15.37 -12.50
CA GLY A 127 -5.51 16.15 -12.85
C GLY A 127 -6.51 16.24 -11.70
N SER A 128 -7.61 16.95 -11.93
CA SER A 128 -8.68 17.11 -10.96
C SER A 128 -9.90 16.30 -11.36
N LEU A 129 -10.64 15.81 -10.37
CA LEU A 129 -11.93 15.15 -10.56
C LEU A 129 -12.90 15.59 -9.46
N GLN A 130 -14.10 15.99 -9.87
CA GLN A 130 -15.23 16.18 -8.95
C GLN A 130 -16.07 14.90 -8.95
N ILE A 131 -16.38 14.41 -7.76
CA ILE A 131 -16.96 13.09 -7.50
C ILE A 131 -18.33 13.26 -6.88
N ALA A 132 -19.31 12.59 -7.47
CA ALA A 132 -20.66 12.41 -6.97
C ALA A 132 -20.93 10.91 -6.74
N ALA A 133 -22.14 10.57 -6.33
CA ALA A 133 -22.59 9.19 -6.16
C ALA A 133 -23.86 8.92 -6.98
N GLU A 134 -24.05 7.65 -7.33
CA GLU A 134 -25.25 7.14 -7.99
C GLU A 134 -25.77 5.91 -7.23
N ILE A 135 -27.09 5.81 -7.09
CA ILE A 135 -27.80 4.62 -6.61
C ILE A 135 -29.03 4.35 -7.48
N THR A 136 -29.32 3.08 -7.75
CA THR A 136 -30.54 2.65 -8.43
C THR A 136 -31.52 2.05 -7.42
N LEU A 137 -32.63 2.76 -7.18
CA LEU A 137 -33.71 2.35 -6.29
C LEU A 137 -34.98 2.16 -7.13
N GLU A 138 -35.58 0.97 -7.04
CA GLU A 138 -36.80 0.62 -7.79
C GLU A 138 -36.71 0.90 -9.31
N GLY A 139 -35.53 0.67 -9.90
CA GLY A 139 -35.27 0.91 -11.32
C GLY A 139 -35.02 2.38 -11.70
N LYS A 140 -35.13 3.31 -10.74
CA LYS A 140 -34.83 4.73 -10.93
C LYS A 140 -33.43 5.08 -10.43
N ARG A 141 -32.69 5.82 -11.24
CA ARG A 141 -31.35 6.34 -10.87
C ARG A 141 -31.46 7.64 -10.11
N TYR A 142 -30.82 7.69 -8.95
CA TYR A 142 -30.62 8.89 -8.15
C TYR A 142 -29.15 9.27 -8.20
N ARG A 143 -28.86 10.57 -8.35
CA ARG A 143 -27.50 11.11 -8.50
C ARG A 143 -27.33 12.34 -7.64
N SER A 144 -26.16 12.49 -7.03
CA SER A 144 -25.79 13.66 -6.23
C SER A 144 -25.09 14.77 -7.03
N ASN A 145 -25.21 14.76 -8.37
CA ASN A 145 -24.53 15.71 -9.27
C ASN A 145 -25.41 16.88 -9.74
N GLY A 146 -26.43 17.25 -8.96
CA GLY A 146 -27.36 18.35 -9.24
C GLY A 146 -28.50 18.01 -10.19
N GLN A 147 -28.41 16.95 -11.01
CA GLN A 147 -29.42 16.64 -12.04
C GLN A 147 -30.80 16.27 -11.48
N ASN A 148 -30.85 15.68 -10.27
CA ASN A 148 -32.09 15.21 -9.63
C ASN A 148 -32.39 15.96 -8.32
N GLY A 149 -31.90 17.19 -8.16
CA GLY A 149 -32.12 18.02 -6.97
C GLY A 149 -31.15 17.76 -5.79
N TYR A 150 -30.37 16.67 -5.84
CA TYR A 150 -29.26 16.44 -4.90
C TYR A 150 -27.97 16.99 -5.50
N ASP A 151 -27.36 17.97 -4.85
CA ASP A 151 -26.07 18.53 -5.26
C ASP A 151 -25.06 18.40 -4.11
N SER A 152 -24.38 17.25 -4.08
CA SER A 152 -23.36 16.94 -3.08
C SER A 152 -22.21 16.20 -3.74
N SER A 153 -21.02 16.79 -3.65
CA SER A 153 -19.82 16.28 -4.27
C SER A 153 -18.56 16.70 -3.53
N VAL A 154 -17.49 15.98 -3.80
CA VAL A 154 -16.13 16.31 -3.35
C VAL A 154 -15.18 16.40 -4.53
N SER A 155 -14.09 17.14 -4.38
CA SER A 155 -13.05 17.29 -5.41
C SER A 155 -11.74 16.66 -4.96
N LEU A 156 -11.12 15.91 -5.87
CA LEU A 156 -9.78 15.35 -5.70
C LEU A 156 -8.83 15.92 -6.74
N ASP A 157 -7.66 16.35 -6.28
CA ASP A 157 -6.53 16.70 -7.14
C ASP A 157 -5.47 15.61 -7.06
N ALA A 158 -5.23 14.93 -8.18
CA ALA A 158 -4.13 14.01 -8.33
C ALA A 158 -2.90 14.77 -8.84
N VAL A 159 -1.81 14.76 -8.07
CA VAL A 159 -0.53 15.40 -8.40
C VAL A 159 0.54 14.37 -8.73
N ALA A 160 1.62 14.80 -9.38
CA ALA A 160 2.71 13.89 -9.74
C ALA A 160 3.33 13.23 -8.49
N PRO A 161 3.58 11.91 -8.50
CA PRO A 161 4.23 11.23 -7.38
C PRO A 161 5.59 11.85 -7.07
N LYS A 162 5.90 11.96 -5.77
CA LYS A 162 7.16 12.56 -5.34
C LYS A 162 8.34 11.67 -5.73
N ARG A 163 9.37 12.27 -6.33
CA ARG A 163 10.62 11.59 -6.66
C ARG A 163 11.68 11.97 -5.66
N TYR A 164 12.37 10.97 -5.11
CA TYR A 164 13.49 11.18 -4.22
C TYR A 164 14.81 10.95 -4.96
N PRO A 165 15.86 11.74 -4.66
CA PRO A 165 17.18 11.47 -5.21
C PRO A 165 17.72 10.14 -4.64
N ALA A 166 18.61 9.47 -5.38
CA ALA A 166 19.24 8.22 -4.92
C ALA A 166 19.91 8.36 -3.54
N ALA A 167 20.50 9.53 -3.27
CA ALA A 167 21.12 9.84 -1.98
C ALA A 167 20.14 9.86 -0.78
N SER A 168 18.83 9.94 -1.01
CA SER A 168 17.81 9.77 0.04
C SER A 168 17.62 8.32 0.45
N PHE A 169 18.06 7.36 -0.37
CA PHE A 169 18.03 5.94 -0.04
C PHE A 169 19.34 5.56 0.65
N LEU A 170 19.21 5.16 1.90
CA LEU A 170 20.36 4.84 2.75
C LEU A 170 20.39 3.34 3.00
N PHE A 171 21.54 2.75 2.70
CA PHE A 171 21.90 1.42 3.18
C PHE A 171 22.60 1.60 4.53
N GLY A 172 21.87 1.40 5.63
CA GLY A 172 22.36 1.60 6.99
C GLY A 172 23.51 0.67 7.35
N GLY A 173 24.31 1.03 8.36
CA GLY A 173 25.37 0.17 8.89
C GLY A 173 24.83 -1.14 9.49
N VAL A 174 25.74 -2.08 9.77
CA VAL A 174 25.40 -3.40 10.34
C VAL A 174 24.62 -3.23 11.65
N ARG A 175 23.39 -3.75 11.69
CA ARG A 175 22.46 -3.62 12.82
C ARG A 175 22.55 -4.77 13.80
N SER A 176 22.70 -5.97 13.28
CA SER A 176 22.89 -7.18 14.06
C SER A 176 23.99 -8.00 13.41
N VAL A 177 24.83 -8.60 14.25
CA VAL A 177 25.80 -9.61 13.85
C VAL A 177 25.50 -10.84 14.68
N GLU A 178 25.02 -11.89 14.04
CA GLU A 178 25.01 -13.22 14.65
C GLU A 178 26.25 -13.96 14.15
N GLN A 179 27.19 -14.19 15.07
CA GLN A 179 28.39 -14.98 14.81
C GLN A 179 28.33 -16.26 15.64
N LYS A 180 27.87 -17.36 15.03
CA LYS A 180 27.73 -18.65 15.71
C LYS A 180 29.06 -19.40 15.83
N SER A 181 30.00 -19.10 14.93
CA SER A 181 31.35 -19.67 14.92
C SER A 181 32.33 -18.70 14.23
N SER A 182 33.63 -19.03 14.22
CA SER A 182 34.61 -18.33 13.38
C SER A 182 34.39 -18.51 11.87
N TYR A 183 33.44 -19.37 11.47
CA TYR A 183 33.22 -19.82 10.10
C TYR A 183 31.91 -19.34 9.48
N ASP A 184 30.97 -18.81 10.28
CA ASP A 184 29.70 -18.27 9.77
C ASP A 184 29.38 -16.92 10.40
N ARG A 185 28.90 -16.02 9.56
CA ARG A 185 28.49 -14.68 9.95
C ARG A 185 27.20 -14.29 9.24
N LEU A 186 26.20 -13.89 10.01
CA LEU A 186 24.99 -13.27 9.50
C LEU A 186 24.95 -11.80 9.94
N GLU A 187 24.85 -10.90 8.98
CA GLU A 187 24.77 -9.47 9.19
C GLU A 187 23.46 -8.93 8.62
N GLN A 188 22.80 -8.05 9.39
CA GLN A 188 21.60 -7.36 8.92
C GLN A 188 21.90 -5.89 8.63
N PHE A 189 21.48 -5.45 7.46
CA PHE A 189 21.49 -4.08 7.01
C PHE A 189 20.06 -3.59 6.83
N SER A 190 19.88 -2.28 6.82
CA SER A 190 18.56 -1.68 6.60
C SER A 190 18.59 -0.75 5.40
N LEU A 191 17.70 -1.02 4.45
CA LEU A 191 17.37 -0.09 3.38
C LEU A 191 16.27 0.85 3.88
N SER A 192 16.52 2.14 3.81
CA SER A 192 15.62 3.18 4.32
C SER A 192 15.55 4.37 3.38
N LEU A 193 14.43 5.08 3.39
CA LEU A 193 14.24 6.33 2.67
C LEU A 193 14.18 7.50 3.64
N PHE A 194 15.09 8.46 3.51
CA PHE A 194 15.14 9.68 4.32
C PHE A 194 14.82 10.92 3.48
N SER A 195 13.79 11.65 3.87
CA SER A 195 13.39 12.89 3.22
C SER A 195 12.63 13.79 4.21
N GLU A 196 12.66 15.10 3.99
CA GLU A 196 11.92 16.07 4.81
C GLU A 196 12.23 15.97 6.32
N GLY A 197 13.48 15.61 6.66
CA GLY A 197 13.91 15.48 8.05
C GLY A 197 13.37 14.26 8.78
N ARG A 198 12.71 13.32 8.10
CA ARG A 198 12.20 12.07 8.68
C ARG A 198 12.47 10.85 7.81
N VAL A 199 12.26 9.68 8.38
CA VAL A 199 12.16 8.43 7.62
C VAL A 199 10.79 8.39 6.96
N ILE A 200 10.77 8.14 5.66
CA ILE A 200 9.57 7.78 4.90
C ILE A 200 9.53 6.25 4.90
N HIS A 201 8.41 5.66 5.33
CA HIS A 201 8.35 4.21 5.42
C HIS A 201 8.39 3.57 4.02
N LEU A 202 9.11 2.47 3.89
CA LEU A 202 9.01 1.56 2.75
C LEU A 202 8.04 0.45 3.13
N LEU A 203 6.93 0.32 2.40
CA LEU A 203 5.81 -0.57 2.76
C LEU A 203 5.68 -1.80 1.88
N ASP A 204 6.40 -1.84 0.76
CA ASP A 204 6.40 -2.99 -0.13
C ASP A 204 7.66 -3.00 -1.01
N TRP A 205 7.97 -4.15 -1.60
CA TRP A 205 8.97 -4.26 -2.66
C TRP A 205 8.64 -5.36 -3.65
N SER A 206 9.14 -5.22 -4.87
CA SER A 206 9.07 -6.27 -5.89
C SER A 206 10.33 -6.31 -6.75
N SER A 207 10.58 -7.49 -7.31
CA SER A 207 11.65 -7.73 -8.25
C SER A 207 11.29 -8.89 -9.18
N ASP A 208 11.77 -8.85 -10.41
CA ASP A 208 11.65 -9.97 -11.35
C ASP A 208 12.67 -11.08 -11.04
N GLN A 209 13.66 -10.79 -10.20
CA GLN A 209 14.75 -11.69 -9.82
C GLN A 209 14.44 -12.55 -8.60
N VAL A 210 13.57 -12.09 -7.70
CA VAL A 210 13.25 -12.77 -6.45
C VAL A 210 11.75 -12.74 -6.21
N LYS A 211 11.17 -13.92 -6.01
CA LYS A 211 9.77 -14.05 -5.63
C LYS A 211 9.59 -13.62 -4.18
N TYR A 212 8.62 -12.75 -3.94
CA TYR A 212 8.23 -12.34 -2.59
C TYR A 212 7.67 -13.53 -1.80
N ASP A 213 8.11 -13.67 -0.55
CA ASP A 213 7.63 -14.63 0.43
C ASP A 213 7.34 -13.86 1.73
N PRO A 214 6.11 -13.94 2.29
CA PRO A 214 5.75 -13.18 3.48
C PRO A 214 6.44 -13.67 4.76
N ASP A 215 6.94 -14.90 4.78
CA ASP A 215 7.47 -15.55 5.99
C ASP A 215 9.01 -15.63 5.97
N TYR A 216 9.61 -15.65 4.77
CA TYR A 216 11.04 -15.90 4.60
C TYR A 216 11.75 -14.84 3.76
N ALA A 217 13.01 -14.56 4.12
CA ALA A 217 13.88 -13.75 3.29
C ALA A 217 14.21 -14.47 1.96
N GLY A 218 14.05 -13.77 0.84
CA GLY A 218 14.36 -14.28 -0.49
C GLY A 218 15.82 -14.05 -0.86
N GLU A 219 16.50 -15.07 -1.38
CA GLU A 219 17.88 -14.96 -1.85
C GLU A 219 17.95 -14.24 -3.20
N PHE A 220 18.64 -13.09 -3.24
CA PHE A 220 18.87 -12.34 -4.47
C PHE A 220 20.30 -12.47 -5.00
N PHE A 221 21.25 -12.93 -4.18
CA PHE A 221 22.67 -12.97 -4.55
C PHE A 221 23.38 -14.16 -3.92
N PHE A 222 24.33 -14.73 -4.67
CA PHE A 222 25.29 -15.71 -4.17
C PHE A 222 26.63 -15.54 -4.90
N SER A 223 27.71 -15.37 -4.13
CA SER A 223 29.04 -15.05 -4.68
C SER A 223 29.67 -16.14 -5.53
N GLY A 224 29.20 -17.40 -5.41
CA GLY A 224 30.02 -18.55 -5.76
C GLY A 224 31.07 -18.85 -4.68
N ASN A 225 31.94 -19.82 -4.96
CA ASN A 225 33.05 -20.17 -4.09
C ASN A 225 34.24 -19.25 -4.40
N LEU A 226 34.64 -18.46 -3.40
CA LEU A 226 35.75 -17.51 -3.44
C LEU A 226 37.03 -18.18 -2.93
N ASP A 227 38.12 -18.03 -3.67
CA ASP A 227 39.46 -18.54 -3.34
C ASP A 227 40.41 -17.43 -2.83
N ASP A 228 39.85 -16.34 -2.29
CA ASP A 228 40.60 -15.11 -1.98
C ASP A 228 41.31 -15.11 -0.61
N GLY A 229 41.15 -16.16 0.20
CA GLY A 229 41.81 -16.31 1.51
C GLY A 229 41.35 -15.30 2.58
N VAL A 230 40.34 -14.48 2.32
CA VAL A 230 39.88 -13.44 3.26
C VAL A 230 39.01 -14.07 4.35
N LYS A 231 39.50 -14.05 5.60
CA LYS A 231 38.78 -14.45 6.83
C LYS A 231 38.25 -15.91 6.88
N ASN A 232 38.80 -16.82 6.06
CA ASN A 232 38.32 -18.21 5.89
C ASN A 232 36.88 -18.36 5.39
N LEU A 233 36.19 -17.26 5.05
CA LEU A 233 34.84 -17.31 4.49
C LEU A 233 34.98 -17.55 2.99
N ARG A 234 34.38 -18.59 2.44
CA ARG A 234 34.47 -18.93 1.01
C ARG A 234 33.26 -18.48 0.22
N THR A 235 32.15 -18.22 0.88
CA THR A 235 30.89 -17.84 0.24
C THR A 235 30.25 -16.67 0.96
N TYR A 236 29.48 -15.86 0.23
CA TYR A 236 28.50 -14.97 0.82
C TYR A 236 27.24 -14.84 -0.05
N PHE A 237 26.14 -14.55 0.62
CA PHE A 237 24.78 -14.55 0.10
C PHE A 237 24.10 -13.24 0.47
N GLY A 238 23.22 -12.77 -0.40
CA GLY A 238 22.33 -11.65 -0.14
C GLY A 238 20.89 -12.11 -0.07
N PHE A 239 20.19 -11.74 0.99
CA PHE A 239 18.75 -11.97 1.13
C PHE A 239 18.02 -10.66 1.37
N ILE A 240 16.80 -10.57 0.85
CA ILE A 240 15.88 -9.46 1.09
C ILE A 240 14.69 -9.97 1.91
N ALA A 241 14.42 -9.29 3.02
CA ALA A 241 13.34 -9.66 3.92
C ALA A 241 11.98 -9.17 3.42
N PRO A 242 10.87 -9.84 3.79
CA PRO A 242 9.53 -9.25 3.69
C PRO A 242 9.45 -7.96 4.51
N VAL A 243 8.51 -7.07 4.13
CA VAL A 243 8.39 -5.74 4.74
C VAL A 243 7.65 -5.77 6.08
N TYR A 244 6.85 -6.81 6.31
CA TYR A 244 6.04 -6.97 7.51
C TYR A 244 6.61 -8.01 8.46
N GLY A 245 6.19 -7.88 9.73
CA GLY A 245 6.59 -8.76 10.82
C GLY A 245 7.66 -8.13 11.69
N GLU A 246 7.60 -8.44 12.98
CA GLU A 246 8.62 -8.02 13.95
C GLU A 246 9.94 -8.77 13.76
N THR A 247 9.92 -9.86 12.98
CA THR A 247 11.09 -10.67 12.68
C THR A 247 11.08 -11.13 11.23
N VAL A 248 12.25 -11.54 10.74
CA VAL A 248 12.43 -12.23 9.46
C VAL A 248 13.17 -13.51 9.70
N THR A 249 12.74 -14.58 9.03
CA THR A 249 13.47 -15.84 9.02
C THR A 249 14.23 -16.01 7.70
N VAL A 250 15.53 -16.29 7.77
CA VAL A 250 16.36 -16.66 6.63
C VAL A 250 16.74 -18.14 6.72
N LYS A 251 16.59 -18.85 5.61
CA LYS A 251 17.02 -20.25 5.49
C LYS A 251 18.46 -20.28 4.99
N THR A 252 19.38 -20.67 5.87
CA THR A 252 20.81 -20.85 5.56
C THR A 252 21.15 -22.34 5.45
N HIS A 253 22.38 -22.65 5.03
CA HIS A 253 22.85 -24.04 4.98
C HIS A 253 22.81 -24.74 6.35
N TYR A 254 22.99 -24.00 7.45
CA TYR A 254 22.94 -24.53 8.83
C TYR A 254 21.59 -24.28 9.52
N GLY A 255 20.53 -24.24 8.72
CA GLY A 255 19.15 -24.07 9.16
C GLY A 255 18.68 -22.62 9.19
N SER A 256 17.53 -22.44 9.80
CA SER A 256 16.87 -21.14 9.89
C SER A 256 17.54 -20.23 10.92
N ARG A 257 17.55 -18.93 10.63
CA ARG A 257 17.91 -17.86 11.57
C ARG A 257 16.81 -16.82 11.55
N THR A 258 16.41 -16.35 12.72
CA THR A 258 15.34 -15.37 12.86
C THR A 258 15.90 -14.12 13.51
N LEU A 259 15.74 -12.98 12.85
CA LEU A 259 16.28 -11.70 13.28
C LEU A 259 15.15 -10.68 13.42
N PRO A 260 15.23 -9.73 14.37
CA PRO A 260 14.24 -8.66 14.49
C PRO A 260 14.25 -7.77 13.24
N GLN A 261 13.10 -7.24 12.87
CA GLN A 261 12.94 -6.26 11.80
C GLN A 261 12.47 -4.93 12.36
N GLU A 262 12.85 -3.85 11.67
CA GLU A 262 12.30 -2.53 11.95
C GLU A 262 11.22 -2.21 10.95
N THR A 263 10.05 -1.89 11.48
CA THR A 263 8.90 -1.48 10.71
C THR A 263 9.21 -0.26 9.83
N GLY A 264 8.70 -0.26 8.59
CA GLY A 264 8.87 0.82 7.63
C GLY A 264 10.27 0.90 7.00
N ARG A 265 11.11 -0.12 7.20
CA ARG A 265 12.40 -0.28 6.54
C ARG A 265 12.50 -1.70 5.98
N ILE A 266 13.31 -1.88 4.94
CA ILE A 266 13.52 -3.21 4.34
C ILE A 266 14.83 -3.79 4.89
N SER A 267 14.77 -4.98 5.49
CA SER A 267 15.98 -5.66 5.95
C SER A 267 16.68 -6.37 4.80
N ILE A 268 17.98 -6.16 4.68
CA ILE A 268 18.86 -6.88 3.76
C ILE A 268 19.85 -7.67 4.59
N LEU A 269 19.90 -8.98 4.38
CA LEU A 269 20.74 -9.89 5.15
C LEU A 269 21.93 -10.33 4.32
N VAL A 270 23.11 -10.27 4.90
CA VAL A 270 24.35 -10.82 4.34
C VAL A 270 24.72 -12.03 5.17
N TYR A 271 24.70 -13.20 4.55
CA TYR A 271 25.20 -14.42 5.17
C TYR A 271 26.53 -14.78 4.53
N ALA A 272 27.59 -14.96 5.31
CA ALA A 272 28.89 -15.41 4.84
C ALA A 272 29.32 -16.67 5.56
N SER A 273 29.88 -17.63 4.83
CA SER A 273 30.25 -18.95 5.36
C SER A 273 31.60 -19.41 4.82
N ALA A 274 32.33 -20.20 5.61
CA ALA A 274 33.53 -20.91 5.20
C ALA A 274 33.24 -22.12 4.30
N GLU A 275 32.01 -22.64 4.34
CA GLU A 275 31.64 -23.79 3.55
C GLU A 275 31.35 -23.40 2.09
N PRO A 276 31.85 -24.21 1.13
CA PRO A 276 31.49 -24.04 -0.26
C PRO A 276 30.03 -24.47 -0.47
N ALA A 277 29.35 -23.83 -1.42
CA ALA A 277 27.99 -24.22 -1.81
C ALA A 277 28.00 -24.86 -3.20
N ASN A 278 27.27 -25.97 -3.34
CA ASN A 278 27.13 -26.68 -4.62
C ASN A 278 25.96 -26.13 -5.43
N LYS A 279 26.08 -24.88 -5.88
CA LYS A 279 25.12 -24.21 -6.78
C LYS A 279 25.83 -23.15 -7.63
N PRO A 280 25.29 -22.75 -8.79
CA PRO A 280 25.90 -21.70 -9.60
C PRO A 280 25.87 -20.35 -8.89
N ALA A 281 26.92 -19.54 -9.09
CA ALA A 281 26.98 -18.18 -8.61
C ALA A 281 25.86 -17.32 -9.23
N ARG A 282 25.35 -16.38 -8.44
CA ARG A 282 24.33 -15.40 -8.81
C ARG A 282 24.86 -14.02 -8.43
N THR A 283 25.48 -13.33 -9.40
CA THR A 283 26.32 -12.14 -9.16
C THR A 283 25.83 -10.89 -9.86
N GLU A 284 24.73 -11.00 -10.59
CA GLU A 284 24.11 -9.87 -11.26
C GLU A 284 23.64 -8.80 -10.27
N THR A 285 23.59 -7.55 -10.75
CA THR A 285 22.95 -6.45 -10.02
C THR A 285 21.50 -6.80 -9.71
N PHE A 286 21.08 -6.58 -8.47
CA PHE A 286 19.71 -6.80 -8.06
C PHE A 286 18.88 -5.55 -8.31
N GLU A 287 17.96 -5.65 -9.27
CA GLU A 287 17.00 -4.63 -9.66
C GLU A 287 15.78 -4.73 -8.72
N LEU A 288 15.61 -3.71 -7.88
CA LEU A 288 14.63 -3.66 -6.82
C LEU A 288 13.67 -2.51 -7.05
N LYS A 289 12.37 -2.79 -7.03
CA LYS A 289 11.34 -1.75 -6.92
C LYS A 289 10.88 -1.70 -5.47
N VAL A 290 10.95 -0.54 -4.83
CA VAL A 290 10.41 -0.31 -3.49
C VAL A 290 9.24 0.65 -3.56
N PHE A 291 8.28 0.50 -2.67
CA PHE A 291 7.12 1.37 -2.57
C PHE A 291 7.15 2.11 -1.24
N ASP A 292 7.10 3.43 -1.31
CA ASP A 292 7.04 4.26 -0.11
C ASP A 292 5.64 4.24 0.54
N GLU A 293 5.51 4.93 1.66
CA GLU A 293 4.28 5.01 2.44
C GLU A 293 3.10 5.60 1.67
N PHE A 294 3.36 6.36 0.61
CA PHE A 294 2.32 6.89 -0.29
C PHE A 294 2.02 5.98 -1.47
N GLY A 295 2.71 4.83 -1.60
CA GLY A 295 2.59 3.90 -2.71
C GLY A 295 3.30 4.34 -3.98
N THR A 296 4.21 5.32 -3.87
CA THR A 296 5.06 5.73 -4.98
C THR A 296 6.19 4.72 -5.17
N ASP A 297 6.39 4.26 -6.40
CA ASP A 297 7.45 3.31 -6.71
C ASP A 297 8.78 4.00 -6.99
N HIS A 298 9.84 3.40 -6.47
CA HIS A 298 11.22 3.82 -6.67
C HIS A 298 12.03 2.62 -7.14
N ARG A 299 12.88 2.82 -8.15
CA ARG A 299 13.74 1.76 -8.67
C ARG A 299 15.14 1.97 -8.14
N LEU A 300 15.68 0.93 -7.52
CA LEU A 300 17.00 0.89 -6.90
C LEU A 300 17.78 -0.28 -7.49
N ARG A 301 19.10 -0.10 -7.57
CA ARG A 301 20.03 -1.18 -7.92
C ARG A 301 20.89 -1.50 -6.72
N ILE A 302 20.87 -2.75 -6.31
CA ILE A 302 21.75 -3.27 -5.26
C ILE A 302 22.89 -4.03 -5.94
N ASN A 303 24.10 -3.50 -5.77
CA ASN A 303 25.31 -4.08 -6.33
C ASN A 303 26.13 -4.74 -5.22
N SER A 304 26.89 -5.76 -5.59
CA SER A 304 27.82 -6.41 -4.68
C SER A 304 29.18 -5.73 -4.69
N ASN A 305 29.83 -5.70 -3.53
CA ASN A 305 31.25 -5.44 -3.41
C ASN A 305 31.89 -6.70 -2.82
N THR A 306 32.40 -7.55 -3.71
CA THR A 306 32.98 -8.85 -3.36
C THR A 306 34.17 -8.74 -2.42
N ALA A 307 34.99 -7.69 -2.53
CA ALA A 307 36.14 -7.50 -1.64
C ALA A 307 35.71 -7.22 -0.20
N LEU A 308 34.62 -6.46 0.00
CA LEU A 308 34.06 -6.17 1.31
C LEU A 308 32.97 -7.16 1.75
N ARG A 309 32.54 -8.05 0.85
CA ARG A 309 31.45 -9.03 1.04
C ARG A 309 30.17 -8.37 1.54
N ASN A 310 29.83 -7.24 0.93
CA ASN A 310 28.65 -6.46 1.28
C ASN A 310 27.96 -5.93 0.02
N PHE A 311 26.93 -5.11 0.23
CA PHE A 311 26.12 -4.52 -0.83
C PHE A 311 26.10 -3.01 -0.73
N PHE A 312 25.86 -2.34 -1.87
CA PHE A 312 25.66 -0.90 -1.95
C PHE A 312 24.59 -0.56 -3.00
N ILE A 313 23.99 0.62 -2.84
CA ILE A 313 22.93 1.12 -3.74
C ILE A 313 23.57 2.02 -4.81
N SER A 314 23.11 1.93 -6.05
CA SER A 314 23.45 2.86 -7.15
C SER A 314 22.20 3.40 -7.84
#